data_AF-A0A2S7U3H1-F1
#
_entry.id   AF-A0A2S7U3H1-F1
#
_cell.length_a   1.000
_cell.length_b   1.000
_cell.length_c   1.000
_cell.angle_alpha   90.00
_cell.angle_beta   90.00
_cell.angle_gamma   90.00
#
_symmetry.space_group_name_H-M   'P 1'
#
loop_
_entity.id
_entity.type
_entity.pdbx_description
1 polymer ?
#
loop_
_entity_poly.entity_id
_entity_poly.type
_entity_poly.pdbx_seq_one_letter_code
_entity_poly.pdbx_strand_id
1 'polypeptide(L)'
;MPTAKSHGGVRLKKIGLWPNGYQIWREAMEYRVSGYRYSPANTIDQLNEARGWLFDRNQPKPNKKTLGGLFALDGRMGELKKVTVTIPKGEHAAGEDIWTRWGPSGYGHGITCVGYDDQVGHDLNGDGKITNDLDLNGDGKVTLADWERGAYIVVNSWGKSWSKDGRIYLLYSAMIDPTWKRGNDLRRAEVTRYLPRRTLRLKLACDDRTDLRMTIGIAGDKNASAPEHEFAPQAFNGWPLFGGGNAGHVPMAGPGDDTPIEVGIDLTSLLKNLAPDNDGKGRLFLRLSRADGSSATGELHECALRSYDPKGSFLGESQLIIKDGNFGKSLFTIDAVISELVSD
;
A
#
# COMPACT_ATOMS: atom_id res chain seq x y z
N MET A 1 4.44 -7.26 -10.18
CA MET A 1 4.18 -6.88 -8.77
C MET A 1 4.69 -5.46 -8.61
N PRO A 2 3.91 -4.55 -8.02
CA PRO A 2 4.34 -3.19 -7.74
C PRO A 2 5.66 -3.17 -6.99
N THR A 3 6.65 -2.43 -7.48
CA THR A 3 7.94 -2.25 -6.81
C THR A 3 8.28 -0.77 -6.77
N ALA A 4 9.15 -0.37 -5.85
CA ALA A 4 9.75 0.97 -5.88
C ALA A 4 10.42 1.24 -7.25
N LYS A 5 10.98 0.22 -7.92
CA LYS A 5 11.55 0.36 -9.26
C LYS A 5 10.51 0.82 -10.30
N SER A 6 9.29 0.28 -10.26
CA SER A 6 8.23 0.65 -11.18
C SER A 6 7.46 1.92 -10.77
N HIS A 7 7.21 2.11 -9.47
CA HIS A 7 6.39 3.21 -8.96
C HIS A 7 7.19 4.46 -8.57
N GLY A 8 8.52 4.38 -8.54
CA GLY A 8 9.39 5.47 -8.11
C GLY A 8 9.52 5.58 -6.58
N GLY A 9 9.72 6.80 -6.11
CA GLY A 9 9.89 7.11 -4.70
C GLY A 9 11.25 7.73 -4.35
N VAL A 10 11.38 8.11 -3.08
CA VAL A 10 12.50 8.89 -2.53
C VAL A 10 13.86 8.26 -2.85
N ARG A 11 13.98 6.92 -2.71
CA ARG A 11 15.23 6.20 -2.96
C ARG A 11 15.72 6.27 -4.41
N LEU A 12 14.83 6.54 -5.36
CA LEU A 12 15.15 6.63 -6.79
C LEU A 12 15.24 8.07 -7.28
N LYS A 13 15.24 9.06 -6.38
CA LYS A 13 15.23 10.49 -6.72
C LYS A 13 14.08 10.89 -7.64
N LYS A 14 12.95 10.18 -7.57
CA LYS A 14 11.72 10.46 -8.34
C LYS A 14 10.67 11.17 -7.49
N ILE A 15 11.09 12.10 -6.64
CA ILE A 15 10.18 12.83 -5.74
C ILE A 15 9.31 13.77 -6.59
N GLY A 16 8.00 13.70 -6.39
CA GLY A 16 7.05 14.55 -7.11
C GLY A 16 6.72 14.08 -8.54
N LEU A 17 7.37 13.02 -9.05
CA LEU A 17 7.04 12.44 -10.36
C LEU A 17 5.87 11.47 -10.25
N TRP A 18 4.93 11.52 -11.19
CA TRP A 18 3.87 10.51 -11.29
C TRP A 18 4.32 9.30 -12.10
N PRO A 19 3.79 8.10 -11.83
CA PRO A 19 4.07 6.92 -12.64
C PRO A 19 3.62 7.13 -14.10
N ASN A 20 4.57 7.05 -15.04
CA ASN A 20 4.32 7.17 -16.47
C ASN A 20 4.44 5.80 -17.15
N GLY A 21 3.31 5.29 -17.66
CA GLY A 21 3.23 4.01 -18.38
C GLY A 21 2.05 3.16 -17.92
N TYR A 22 1.16 2.80 -18.84
CA TYR A 22 -0.08 2.07 -18.59
C TYR A 22 0.16 0.76 -17.82
N GLN A 23 1.24 0.04 -18.12
CA GLN A 23 1.56 -1.22 -17.46
C GLN A 23 1.75 -1.06 -15.94
N ILE A 24 2.29 0.07 -15.49
CA ILE A 24 2.47 0.36 -14.05
C ILE A 24 1.09 0.49 -13.39
N TRP A 25 0.20 1.25 -14.02
CA TRP A 25 -1.18 1.41 -13.56
C TRP A 25 -1.98 0.10 -13.64
N ARG A 26 -1.76 -0.73 -14.67
CA ARG A 26 -2.39 -2.06 -14.79
C ARG A 26 -1.99 -3.00 -13.67
N GLU A 27 -0.72 -2.97 -13.26
CA GLU A 27 -0.26 -3.72 -12.08
C GLU A 27 -0.88 -3.17 -10.79
N ALA A 28 -0.96 -1.85 -10.62
CA ALA A 28 -1.59 -1.23 -9.44
C ALA A 28 -3.09 -1.54 -9.36
N MET A 29 -3.78 -1.60 -10.51
CA MET A 29 -5.18 -2.04 -10.59
C MET A 29 -5.35 -3.52 -10.24
N GLU A 30 -4.32 -4.35 -10.43
CA GLU A 30 -4.37 -5.78 -10.14
C GLU A 30 -4.10 -6.12 -8.68
N TYR A 31 -3.01 -5.57 -8.15
CA TYR A 31 -2.52 -5.91 -6.82
C TYR A 31 -2.91 -4.80 -5.85
N ARG A 32 -4.05 -4.97 -5.19
CA ARG A 32 -4.68 -3.94 -4.34
C ARG A 32 -4.47 -4.23 -2.86
N VAL A 33 -4.46 -3.17 -2.06
CA VAL A 33 -4.68 -3.29 -0.62
C VAL A 33 -6.18 -3.47 -0.39
N SER A 34 -6.58 -4.59 0.21
CA SER A 34 -7.97 -4.88 0.58
C SER A 34 -8.32 -4.37 1.98
N GLY A 35 -7.32 -4.05 2.79
CA GLY A 35 -7.53 -3.46 4.10
C GLY A 35 -6.25 -3.36 4.91
N TYR A 36 -6.37 -2.71 6.07
CA TYR A 36 -5.32 -2.67 7.08
C TYR A 36 -5.82 -3.39 8.33
N ARG A 37 -4.94 -4.15 8.98
CA ARG A 37 -5.20 -4.78 10.27
C ARG A 37 -4.20 -4.30 11.31
N TYR A 38 -4.71 -4.16 12.51
CA TYR A 38 -3.96 -3.89 13.72
C TYR A 38 -4.12 -5.13 14.60
N SER A 39 -3.03 -5.84 14.83
CA SER A 39 -2.96 -7.05 15.65
C SER A 39 -2.22 -6.67 16.95
N PRO A 40 -2.93 -6.49 18.07
CA PRO A 40 -2.28 -6.34 19.37
C PRO A 40 -1.41 -7.57 19.64
N ALA A 41 -0.29 -7.39 20.32
CA ALA A 41 0.68 -8.43 20.62
C ALA A 41 0.96 -8.53 22.13
N ASN A 42 -0.08 -8.36 22.95
CA ASN A 42 0.03 -8.22 24.42
C ASN A 42 -0.16 -9.53 25.19
N THR A 43 -0.77 -10.53 24.57
CA THR A 43 -1.05 -11.84 25.20
C THR A 43 -0.42 -12.98 24.40
N ILE A 44 -0.33 -14.16 25.00
CA ILE A 44 0.18 -15.36 24.32
C ILE A 44 -0.67 -15.71 23.10
N ASP A 45 -2.01 -15.61 23.19
CA ASP A 45 -2.91 -15.87 22.06
C ASP A 45 -2.71 -14.88 20.91
N GLN A 46 -2.48 -13.62 21.26
CA GLN A 46 -2.16 -12.57 20.29
C GLN A 46 -0.79 -12.80 19.63
N LEU A 47 0.22 -13.18 20.39
CA LEU A 47 1.51 -13.62 19.87
C LEU A 47 1.35 -14.84 18.94
N ASN A 48 0.48 -15.80 19.29
CA ASN A 48 0.19 -16.96 18.43
C ASN A 48 -0.42 -16.55 17.08
N GLU A 49 -1.38 -15.60 17.08
CA GLU A 49 -1.95 -15.05 15.84
C GLU A 49 -0.89 -14.36 14.98
N ALA A 50 0.04 -13.63 15.61
CA ALA A 50 1.16 -13.00 14.93
C ALA A 50 2.13 -14.04 14.35
N ARG A 51 2.48 -15.08 15.11
CA ARG A 51 3.36 -16.18 14.65
C ARG A 51 2.76 -16.91 13.47
N GLY A 52 1.48 -17.29 13.54
CA GLY A 52 0.80 -17.93 12.43
C GLY A 52 0.71 -17.01 11.20
N TRP A 53 0.54 -15.70 11.38
CA TRP A 53 0.61 -14.75 10.28
C TRP A 53 1.98 -14.74 9.60
N LEU A 54 3.06 -14.63 10.38
CA LEU A 54 4.44 -14.61 9.92
C LEU A 54 4.87 -15.94 9.28
N PHE A 55 4.25 -17.05 9.68
CA PHE A 55 4.56 -18.39 9.16
C PHE A 55 3.82 -18.68 7.85
N ASP A 56 2.49 -18.63 7.84
CA ASP A 56 1.67 -19.03 6.70
C ASP A 56 0.39 -18.21 6.50
N ARG A 57 0.31 -17.02 7.12
CA ARG A 57 -0.89 -16.15 7.12
C ARG A 57 -2.10 -16.77 7.82
N ASN A 58 -1.87 -17.51 8.91
CA ASN A 58 -2.90 -18.15 9.73
C ASN A 58 -3.82 -19.07 8.92
N GLN A 59 -3.26 -19.81 7.95
CA GLN A 59 -4.08 -20.68 7.11
C GLN A 59 -4.55 -21.91 7.91
N PRO A 60 -5.84 -22.28 7.82
CA PRO A 60 -6.40 -23.38 8.62
C PRO A 60 -5.81 -24.75 8.26
N LYS A 61 -5.19 -24.87 7.09
CA LYS A 61 -4.38 -26.02 6.71
C LYS A 61 -3.03 -25.49 6.26
N PRO A 62 -1.91 -25.87 6.91
CA PRO A 62 -0.58 -25.49 6.46
C PRO A 62 -0.28 -26.16 5.13
N ASN A 63 -0.67 -25.52 4.03
CA ASN A 63 -0.15 -25.83 2.73
C ASN A 63 1.22 -25.14 2.67
N LYS A 64 2.31 -25.92 2.66
CA LYS A 64 3.71 -25.42 2.62
C LYS A 64 4.03 -24.44 1.49
N LYS A 65 3.08 -24.18 0.58
CA LYS A 65 3.16 -23.18 -0.49
C LYS A 65 2.78 -21.76 -0.06
N THR A 66 1.99 -21.58 0.99
CA THR A 66 1.60 -20.22 1.41
C THR A 66 2.74 -19.61 2.19
N LEU A 67 3.35 -18.56 1.63
CA LEU A 67 4.35 -17.77 2.32
C LEU A 67 3.68 -16.89 3.37
N GLY A 68 4.31 -16.81 4.54
CA GLY A 68 3.93 -15.91 5.62
C GLY A 68 3.81 -14.45 5.19
N GLY A 69 3.16 -13.67 6.04
CA GLY A 69 3.09 -12.22 5.91
C GLY A 69 4.24 -11.53 6.64
N LEU A 70 4.23 -10.21 6.55
CA LEU A 70 5.12 -9.33 7.32
C LEU A 70 4.25 -8.40 8.15
N PHE A 71 4.84 -7.82 9.19
CA PHE A 71 4.23 -6.74 9.96
C PHE A 71 5.09 -5.49 9.92
N ALA A 72 4.45 -4.33 9.99
CA ALA A 72 5.07 -3.09 10.38
C ALA A 72 4.79 -2.84 11.88
N LEU A 73 5.75 -2.23 12.56
CA LEU A 73 5.61 -1.83 13.96
C LEU A 73 6.16 -0.42 14.17
N ASP A 74 5.68 0.22 15.23
CA ASP A 74 6.05 1.57 15.63
C ASP A 74 6.99 1.49 16.83
N GLY A 75 8.30 1.43 16.57
CA GLY A 75 9.32 1.27 17.60
C GLY A 75 9.82 2.62 18.13
N ARG A 76 9.92 2.76 19.45
CA ARG A 76 10.63 3.89 20.07
C ARG A 76 12.10 3.51 20.23
N MET A 77 12.93 3.99 19.30
CA MET A 77 14.28 3.45 19.06
C MET A 77 15.25 3.63 20.24
N GLY A 78 15.27 4.81 20.87
CA GLY A 78 16.28 5.14 21.87
C GLY A 78 17.72 5.08 21.33
N GLU A 79 18.70 5.20 22.24
CA GLU A 79 20.10 4.91 21.93
C GLU A 79 20.32 3.40 21.96
N LEU A 80 20.69 2.80 20.82
CA LEU A 80 20.77 1.34 20.63
C LEU A 80 21.49 0.64 21.80
N LYS A 81 22.72 1.08 22.14
CA LYS A 81 23.53 0.49 23.22
C LYS A 81 22.89 0.52 24.62
N LYS A 82 21.87 1.36 24.87
CA LYS A 82 21.17 1.48 26.17
C LYS A 82 19.94 0.58 26.28
N VAL A 83 19.51 0.00 25.16
CA VAL A 83 18.27 -0.79 25.05
C VAL A 83 18.49 -2.16 24.43
N THR A 84 19.70 -2.44 23.94
CA THR A 84 20.09 -3.72 23.40
C THR A 84 21.19 -4.36 24.22
N VAL A 85 21.24 -5.68 24.19
CA VAL A 85 22.36 -6.48 24.67
C VAL A 85 22.81 -7.39 23.54
N THR A 86 24.09 -7.76 23.54
CA THR A 86 24.62 -8.75 22.58
C THR A 86 24.49 -10.13 23.20
N ILE A 87 23.92 -11.08 22.46
CA ILE A 87 23.70 -12.45 22.93
C ILE A 87 25.06 -13.11 23.26
N PRO A 88 25.23 -13.66 24.47
CA PRO A 88 26.49 -14.25 24.90
C PRO A 88 26.93 -15.44 24.03
N LYS A 89 28.24 -15.73 24.06
CA LYS A 89 28.77 -16.95 23.44
C LYS A 89 28.20 -18.19 24.14
N GLY A 90 27.78 -19.19 23.37
CA GLY A 90 27.21 -20.44 23.89
C GLY A 90 25.69 -20.47 23.87
N GLU A 91 25.04 -19.31 23.72
CA GLU A 91 23.57 -19.21 23.57
C GLU A 91 23.13 -19.29 22.10
N HIS A 92 21.85 -19.60 21.89
CA HIS A 92 21.25 -19.57 20.55
C HIS A 92 21.30 -18.16 19.96
N ALA A 93 21.70 -18.04 18.69
CA ALA A 93 21.98 -16.76 18.02
C ALA A 93 23.11 -15.92 18.66
N ALA A 94 24.10 -16.57 19.31
CA ALA A 94 25.27 -15.93 19.89
C ALA A 94 25.90 -14.84 19.00
N GLY A 95 26.18 -13.71 19.63
CA GLY A 95 26.72 -12.53 19.00
C GLY A 95 25.66 -11.63 18.38
N GLU A 96 24.45 -12.07 18.06
CA GLU A 96 23.41 -11.16 17.56
C GLU A 96 22.98 -10.16 18.65
N ASP A 97 22.46 -9.01 18.24
CA ASP A 97 21.92 -8.04 19.20
C ASP A 97 20.43 -8.34 19.44
N ILE A 98 20.03 -8.25 20.72
CA ILE A 98 18.66 -8.41 21.17
C ILE A 98 18.21 -7.14 21.89
N TRP A 99 17.06 -6.65 21.47
CA TRP A 99 16.39 -5.47 21.99
C TRP A 99 15.46 -5.89 23.13
N THR A 100 15.79 -5.44 24.34
CA THR A 100 15.15 -5.93 25.57
C THR A 100 14.06 -5.00 26.11
N ARG A 101 13.98 -3.77 25.62
CA ARG A 101 12.95 -2.77 25.97
C ARG A 101 12.95 -1.62 24.97
N TRP A 102 11.85 -0.90 24.79
CA TRP A 102 11.90 0.33 23.99
C TRP A 102 12.79 1.42 24.62
N GLY A 103 13.24 2.37 23.79
CA GLY A 103 13.91 3.59 24.23
C GLY A 103 13.05 4.36 25.24
N PRO A 104 13.60 4.97 26.29
CA PRO A 104 12.79 5.59 27.35
C PRO A 104 12.07 6.89 26.92
N SER A 105 12.51 7.52 25.82
CA SER A 105 11.94 8.75 25.27
C SER A 105 12.18 8.84 23.76
N GLY A 106 11.54 9.80 23.10
CA GLY A 106 11.70 10.07 21.67
C GLY A 106 10.45 9.76 20.83
N TYR A 107 10.59 9.93 19.52
CA TYR A 107 9.53 9.70 18.54
C TYR A 107 9.48 8.24 18.11
N GLY A 108 8.32 7.86 17.56
CA GLY A 108 8.09 6.55 16.98
C GLY A 108 8.74 6.42 15.61
N HIS A 109 9.14 5.20 15.25
CA HIS A 109 9.78 4.89 13.98
C HIS A 109 9.18 3.61 13.37
N GLY A 110 8.85 3.67 12.08
CA GLY A 110 8.32 2.52 11.36
C GLY A 110 9.41 1.51 11.02
N ILE A 111 9.32 0.30 11.58
CA ILE A 111 10.22 -0.82 11.30
C ILE A 111 9.42 -2.08 10.92
N THR A 112 10.08 -3.08 10.34
CA THR A 112 9.40 -4.26 9.79
C THR A 112 9.75 -5.50 10.61
N CYS A 113 8.74 -6.19 11.12
CA CYS A 113 8.86 -7.54 11.67
C CYS A 113 8.71 -8.55 10.53
N VAL A 114 9.76 -9.35 10.34
CA VAL A 114 9.90 -10.30 9.22
C VAL A 114 9.86 -11.76 9.64
N GLY A 115 9.74 -12.02 10.92
CA GLY A 115 9.71 -13.37 11.46
C GLY A 115 9.80 -13.37 12.98
N TYR A 116 10.03 -14.56 13.53
CA TYR A 116 10.18 -14.77 14.95
C TYR A 116 11.13 -15.94 15.21
N ASP A 117 11.70 -16.01 16.41
CA ASP A 117 12.55 -17.09 16.88
C ASP A 117 12.30 -17.32 18.36
N ASP A 118 11.65 -18.45 18.68
CA ASP A 118 11.27 -18.81 20.05
C ASP A 118 12.46 -19.33 20.89
N GLN A 119 13.65 -19.52 20.30
CA GLN A 119 14.83 -19.98 21.03
C GLN A 119 15.72 -18.84 21.53
N VAL A 120 15.64 -17.66 20.91
CA VAL A 120 16.40 -16.47 21.32
C VAL A 120 15.92 -15.99 22.69
N GLY A 121 16.84 -15.64 23.57
CA GLY A 121 16.49 -15.08 24.87
C GLY A 121 17.66 -14.41 25.58
N HIS A 122 17.36 -13.74 26.68
CA HIS A 122 18.34 -13.10 27.54
C HIS A 122 17.83 -13.04 28.98
N ASP A 123 18.69 -13.40 29.93
CA ASP A 123 18.44 -13.30 31.37
C ASP A 123 18.32 -11.82 31.76
N LEU A 124 17.08 -11.35 31.95
CA LEU A 124 16.75 -9.95 32.23
C LEU A 124 16.96 -9.61 33.71
N ASN A 125 16.82 -10.58 34.61
CA ASN A 125 16.90 -10.38 36.05
C ASN A 125 18.31 -10.66 36.63
N GLY A 126 19.18 -11.30 35.86
CA GLY A 126 20.57 -11.62 36.22
C GLY A 126 20.71 -12.81 37.15
N ASP A 127 19.72 -13.71 37.23
CA ASP A 127 19.74 -14.88 38.12
C ASP A 127 20.48 -16.10 37.55
N GLY A 128 20.97 -16.00 36.33
CA GLY A 128 21.71 -17.03 35.60
C GLY A 128 20.82 -17.99 34.81
N LYS A 129 19.51 -17.72 34.69
CA LYS A 129 18.57 -18.52 33.90
C LYS A 129 17.81 -17.63 32.92
N ILE A 130 17.31 -18.24 31.85
CA ILE A 130 16.41 -17.59 30.90
C ILE A 130 15.08 -18.31 31.00
N THR A 131 14.06 -17.63 31.51
CA THR A 131 12.75 -18.22 31.80
C THR A 131 11.56 -17.42 31.28
N ASN A 132 10.42 -18.11 31.20
CA ASN A 132 9.10 -17.55 30.87
C ASN A 132 8.06 -17.86 31.97
N ASP A 133 8.50 -18.38 33.13
CA ASP A 133 7.64 -18.88 34.20
C ASP A 133 7.78 -18.14 35.55
N LEU A 134 8.63 -17.12 35.63
CA LEU A 134 8.80 -16.26 36.81
C LEU A 134 8.09 -14.93 36.60
N ASP A 135 7.56 -14.37 37.68
CA ASP A 135 7.06 -12.99 37.72
C ASP A 135 8.27 -12.06 37.92
N LEU A 136 8.69 -11.40 36.86
CA LEU A 136 9.89 -10.56 36.85
C LEU A 136 9.60 -9.12 37.26
N ASN A 137 8.35 -8.69 37.16
CA ASN A 137 7.94 -7.31 37.42
C ASN A 137 7.26 -7.13 38.80
N GLY A 138 6.93 -8.23 39.48
CA GLY A 138 6.40 -8.26 40.84
C GLY A 138 4.90 -7.92 40.94
N ASP A 139 4.14 -8.04 39.85
CA ASP A 139 2.71 -7.75 39.83
C ASP A 139 1.81 -8.92 40.30
N GLY A 140 2.44 -10.06 40.64
CA GLY A 140 1.78 -11.27 41.10
C GLY A 140 1.25 -12.16 39.98
N LYS A 141 1.60 -11.90 38.72
CA LYS A 141 1.19 -12.68 37.55
C LYS A 141 2.39 -12.99 36.66
N VAL A 142 2.35 -14.16 36.04
CA VAL A 142 3.31 -14.52 34.97
C VAL A 142 2.63 -14.28 33.63
N THR A 143 3.11 -13.29 32.89
CA THR A 143 2.55 -12.85 31.62
C THR A 143 3.61 -12.78 30.53
N LEU A 144 3.23 -12.35 29.32
CA LEU A 144 4.19 -12.14 28.23
C LEU A 144 5.22 -11.03 28.56
N ALA A 145 4.91 -10.12 29.48
CA ALA A 145 5.84 -9.09 29.95
C ALA A 145 7.04 -9.67 30.70
N ASP A 146 6.90 -10.88 31.24
CA ASP A 146 7.89 -11.55 32.09
C ASP A 146 8.76 -12.54 31.31
N TRP A 147 8.54 -12.69 30.01
CA TRP A 147 9.27 -13.63 29.18
C TRP A 147 10.67 -13.14 28.85
N GLU A 148 11.66 -13.97 29.15
CA GLU A 148 13.06 -13.77 28.77
C GLU A 148 13.43 -14.53 27.49
N ARG A 149 12.57 -15.47 27.07
CA ARG A 149 12.75 -16.28 25.86
C ARG A 149 11.64 -16.05 24.83
N GLY A 150 12.06 -15.84 23.60
CA GLY A 150 11.24 -15.62 22.41
C GLY A 150 11.39 -14.18 21.91
N ALA A 151 11.68 -14.04 20.61
CA ALA A 151 11.89 -12.74 20.00
C ALA A 151 11.31 -12.64 18.58
N TYR A 152 10.82 -11.45 18.24
CA TYR A 152 10.56 -11.06 16.86
C TYR A 152 11.88 -10.79 16.13
N ILE A 153 11.92 -11.07 14.83
CA ILE A 153 13.01 -10.69 13.95
C ILE A 153 12.62 -9.39 13.25
N VAL A 154 13.34 -8.32 13.53
CA VAL A 154 13.04 -6.97 13.05
C VAL A 154 14.14 -6.47 12.13
N VAL A 155 13.75 -5.84 11.02
CA VAL A 155 14.67 -5.19 10.09
C VAL A 155 14.36 -3.70 9.98
N ASN A 156 15.41 -2.90 9.78
CA ASN A 156 15.31 -1.45 9.71
C ASN A 156 15.78 -0.92 8.35
N SER A 157 15.33 0.29 8.01
CA SER A 157 15.62 0.97 6.75
C SER A 157 16.92 1.79 6.76
N TRP A 158 17.71 1.71 7.83
CA TRP A 158 18.96 2.48 8.05
C TRP A 158 20.24 1.80 7.54
N GLY A 159 20.10 0.69 6.79
CA GLY A 159 21.21 0.00 6.16
C GLY A 159 21.89 -1.04 7.05
N LYS A 160 22.86 -1.74 6.47
CA LYS A 160 23.47 -2.94 7.05
C LYS A 160 24.31 -2.70 8.31
N SER A 161 24.78 -1.46 8.50
CA SER A 161 25.59 -1.06 9.66
C SER A 161 24.76 -0.80 10.91
N TRP A 162 23.42 -0.75 10.80
CA TRP A 162 22.56 -0.66 11.97
C TRP A 162 22.41 -2.05 12.59
N SER A 163 22.76 -2.19 13.88
CA SER A 163 22.83 -3.50 14.54
C SER A 163 23.70 -4.47 13.70
N LYS A 164 23.26 -5.71 13.52
CA LYS A 164 23.88 -6.72 12.66
C LYS A 164 23.11 -6.90 11.36
N ASP A 165 23.72 -6.48 10.25
CA ASP A 165 23.15 -6.55 8.89
C ASP A 165 21.78 -5.88 8.75
N GLY A 166 21.55 -4.79 9.49
CA GLY A 166 20.27 -4.06 9.47
C GLY A 166 19.12 -4.78 10.18
N ARG A 167 19.43 -5.83 10.95
CA ARG A 167 18.50 -6.70 11.65
C ARG A 167 18.79 -6.71 13.15
N ILE A 168 17.74 -6.95 13.94
CA ILE A 168 17.82 -7.14 15.38
C ILE A 168 16.75 -8.12 15.84
N TYR A 169 17.00 -8.83 16.95
CA TYR A 169 15.94 -9.53 17.66
C TYR A 169 15.25 -8.57 18.63
N LEU A 170 13.94 -8.64 18.74
CA LEU A 170 13.16 -7.87 19.70
C LEU A 170 12.44 -8.85 20.62
N LEU A 171 12.78 -8.88 21.91
CA LEU A 171 12.10 -9.76 22.87
C LEU A 171 10.60 -9.54 22.83
N TYR A 172 9.82 -10.62 22.98
CA TYR A 172 8.36 -10.49 23.04
C TYR A 172 7.92 -9.61 24.22
N SER A 173 8.58 -9.74 25.37
CA SER A 173 8.36 -8.91 26.55
C SER A 173 8.68 -7.43 26.31
N ALA A 174 9.67 -7.12 25.48
CA ALA A 174 10.02 -5.74 25.14
C ALA A 174 8.88 -4.98 24.42
N MET A 175 7.98 -5.70 23.76
CA MET A 175 6.76 -5.13 23.17
C MET A 175 5.73 -4.74 24.22
N ILE A 176 5.81 -5.27 25.45
CA ILE A 176 4.86 -5.03 26.54
C ILE A 176 5.33 -3.85 27.39
N ASP A 177 5.48 -2.69 26.74
CA ASP A 177 5.91 -1.45 27.41
C ASP A 177 4.70 -0.53 27.70
N PRO A 178 4.32 -0.33 28.97
CA PRO A 178 3.18 0.54 29.30
C PRO A 178 3.42 2.01 28.92
N THR A 179 4.68 2.42 28.77
CA THR A 179 5.08 3.78 28.40
C THR A 179 5.11 4.00 26.88
N TRP A 180 4.93 2.93 26.08
CA TRP A 180 4.93 3.00 24.62
C TRP A 180 3.84 2.14 23.97
N LYS A 181 2.58 2.44 24.29
CA LYS A 181 1.39 1.69 23.81
C LYS A 181 1.33 1.45 22.29
N ARG A 182 1.95 2.33 21.47
CA ARG A 182 1.99 2.16 20.00
C ARG A 182 2.87 1.00 19.54
N GLY A 183 3.88 0.64 20.33
CA GLY A 183 4.78 -0.47 20.04
C GLY A 183 4.17 -1.83 20.34
N ASN A 184 3.06 -1.86 21.07
CA ASN A 184 2.37 -3.09 21.45
C ASN A 184 1.52 -3.70 20.31
N ASP A 185 1.44 -3.02 19.16
CA ASP A 185 0.63 -3.43 18.02
C ASP A 185 1.50 -3.75 16.80
N LEU A 186 1.20 -4.88 16.18
CA LEU A 186 1.70 -5.25 14.86
C LEU A 186 0.68 -4.83 13.80
N ARG A 187 1.15 -4.18 12.74
CA ARG A 187 0.28 -3.63 11.68
C ARG A 187 0.55 -4.35 10.37
N ARG A 188 -0.49 -4.70 9.63
CA ARG A 188 -0.34 -5.33 8.30
C ARG A 188 -1.31 -4.73 7.29
N ALA A 189 -0.87 -4.68 6.04
CA ALA A 189 -1.76 -4.50 4.91
C ALA A 189 -2.20 -5.89 4.42
N GLU A 190 -3.51 -6.08 4.29
CA GLU A 190 -4.06 -7.21 3.56
C GLU A 190 -4.09 -6.84 2.08
N VAL A 191 -3.66 -7.79 1.25
CA VAL A 191 -3.57 -7.61 -0.19
C VAL A 191 -4.52 -8.56 -0.89
N THR A 192 -5.11 -8.10 -1.97
CA THR A 192 -5.95 -8.90 -2.85
C THR A 192 -5.49 -8.77 -4.29
N ARG A 193 -5.73 -9.83 -5.06
CA ARG A 193 -5.58 -9.82 -6.50
C ARG A 193 -6.96 -9.59 -7.11
N TYR A 194 -7.11 -8.48 -7.80
CA TYR A 194 -8.31 -8.09 -8.53
C TYR A 194 -7.99 -8.10 -10.03
N LEU A 195 -8.91 -8.57 -10.89
CA LEU A 195 -8.67 -8.61 -12.33
C LEU A 195 -9.65 -7.66 -13.04
N PRO A 196 -9.21 -6.43 -13.40
CA PRO A 196 -10.01 -5.53 -14.20
C PRO A 196 -10.34 -6.18 -15.54
N ARG A 197 -11.63 -6.18 -15.94
CA ARG A 197 -12.06 -6.65 -17.27
C ARG A 197 -12.07 -5.53 -18.30
N ARG A 198 -12.22 -4.29 -17.84
CA ARG A 198 -12.25 -3.08 -18.69
C ARG A 198 -11.50 -1.95 -18.04
N THR A 199 -10.61 -1.33 -18.81
CA THR A 199 -9.84 -0.18 -18.34
C THR A 199 -9.75 0.90 -19.41
N LEU A 200 -9.65 2.15 -18.98
CA LEU A 200 -9.30 3.27 -19.83
C LEU A 200 -7.78 3.49 -19.77
N ARG A 201 -7.13 3.54 -20.93
CA ARG A 201 -5.75 4.03 -21.10
C ARG A 201 -5.83 5.47 -21.58
N LEU A 202 -5.15 6.37 -20.89
CA LEU A 202 -5.07 7.78 -21.26
C LEU A 202 -3.62 8.20 -21.38
N LYS A 203 -3.31 9.03 -22.37
CA LYS A 203 -2.07 9.80 -22.43
C LYS A 203 -2.42 11.27 -22.43
N LEU A 204 -2.08 11.97 -21.36
CA LEU A 204 -2.50 13.35 -21.15
C LEU A 204 -1.39 14.18 -20.52
N ALA A 205 -1.44 15.49 -20.72
CA ALA A 205 -0.64 16.50 -20.04
C ALA A 205 -1.56 17.51 -19.35
N CYS A 206 -1.11 18.05 -18.21
CA CYS A 206 -1.76 19.17 -17.52
C CYS A 206 -0.66 19.94 -16.77
N ASP A 207 -0.66 21.25 -16.91
CA ASP A 207 0.32 22.16 -16.30
C ASP A 207 0.14 22.29 -14.77
N ASP A 208 -1.07 21.99 -14.26
CA ASP A 208 -1.37 21.94 -12.84
C ASP A 208 -2.24 20.71 -12.49
N ARG A 209 -1.60 19.69 -11.92
CA ARG A 209 -2.26 18.45 -11.50
C ARG A 209 -3.20 18.61 -10.30
N THR A 210 -3.05 19.67 -9.50
CA THR A 210 -4.00 19.97 -8.41
C THR A 210 -5.33 20.44 -8.97
N ASP A 211 -5.27 21.17 -10.07
CA ASP A 211 -6.44 21.80 -10.66
C ASP A 211 -7.10 20.96 -11.75
N LEU A 212 -6.46 19.88 -12.23
CA LEU A 212 -7.09 18.90 -13.11
C LEU A 212 -8.43 18.38 -12.53
N ARG A 213 -9.46 18.32 -13.37
CA ARG A 213 -10.74 17.67 -13.07
C ARG A 213 -11.07 16.66 -14.16
N MET A 214 -11.39 15.45 -13.73
CA MET A 214 -11.71 14.32 -14.61
C MET A 214 -12.98 13.63 -14.12
N THR A 215 -13.96 13.52 -15.01
CA THR A 215 -15.18 12.74 -14.78
C THR A 215 -15.31 11.68 -15.87
N ILE A 216 -15.59 10.45 -15.46
CA ILE A 216 -15.85 9.33 -16.36
C ILE A 216 -17.26 8.82 -16.08
N GLY A 217 -18.07 8.74 -17.12
CA GLY A 217 -19.43 8.25 -17.06
C GLY A 217 -19.74 7.21 -18.13
N ILE A 218 -20.79 6.44 -17.89
CA ILE A 218 -21.30 5.43 -18.82
C ILE A 218 -22.83 5.46 -18.85
N ALA A 219 -23.41 4.96 -19.94
CA ALA A 219 -24.84 4.71 -20.08
C ALA A 219 -25.06 3.38 -20.81
N GLY A 220 -26.15 2.69 -20.46
CA GLY A 220 -26.57 1.45 -21.13
C GLY A 220 -27.08 1.72 -22.53
N ASP A 221 -27.77 2.84 -22.75
CA ASP A 221 -28.19 3.25 -24.10
C ASP A 221 -27.00 3.82 -24.91
N LYS A 222 -26.70 3.20 -26.05
CA LYS A 222 -25.68 3.67 -27.01
C LYS A 222 -25.98 5.06 -27.58
N ASN A 223 -27.24 5.50 -27.56
CA ASN A 223 -27.69 6.81 -28.04
C ASN A 223 -27.84 7.83 -26.92
N ALA A 224 -27.50 7.50 -25.67
CA ALA A 224 -27.61 8.41 -24.54
C ALA A 224 -26.86 9.72 -24.78
N SER A 225 -27.43 10.84 -24.36
CA SER A 225 -26.80 12.16 -24.40
C SER A 225 -26.09 12.53 -23.08
N ALA A 226 -26.27 11.72 -22.03
CA ALA A 226 -25.68 11.91 -20.71
C ALA A 226 -25.39 10.55 -20.05
N PRO A 227 -24.43 10.48 -19.10
CA PRO A 227 -24.16 9.27 -18.35
C PRO A 227 -25.30 8.93 -17.38
N GLU A 228 -25.57 7.63 -17.21
CA GLU A 228 -26.45 7.07 -16.16
C GLU A 228 -25.67 6.88 -14.85
N HIS A 229 -24.39 6.52 -14.97
CA HIS A 229 -23.47 6.39 -13.85
C HIS A 229 -22.17 7.12 -14.17
N GLU A 230 -21.64 7.86 -13.20
CA GLU A 230 -20.36 8.53 -13.33
C GLU A 230 -19.57 8.50 -12.02
N PHE A 231 -18.26 8.67 -12.13
CA PHE A 231 -17.37 8.88 -11.00
C PHE A 231 -16.21 9.82 -11.39
N ALA A 232 -15.63 10.44 -10.37
CA ALA A 232 -14.44 11.27 -10.47
C ALA A 232 -13.26 10.51 -9.84
N PRO A 233 -12.29 10.00 -10.61
CA PRO A 233 -11.14 9.32 -10.05
C PRO A 233 -10.34 10.26 -9.13
N GLN A 234 -10.21 9.94 -7.84
CA GLN A 234 -9.65 10.86 -6.84
C GLN A 234 -8.26 11.39 -7.21
N ALA A 235 -7.41 10.52 -7.78
CA ALA A 235 -6.04 10.87 -8.19
C ALA A 235 -5.99 12.01 -9.23
N PHE A 236 -7.04 12.19 -10.04
CA PHE A 236 -7.11 13.18 -11.12
C PHE A 236 -8.08 14.32 -10.81
N ASN A 237 -8.39 14.55 -9.53
CA ASN A 237 -9.37 15.55 -9.10
C ASN A 237 -8.88 16.37 -7.89
N GLY A 238 -7.57 16.66 -7.84
CA GLY A 238 -6.98 17.52 -6.81
C GLY A 238 -7.00 16.97 -5.38
N TRP A 239 -7.47 15.75 -5.16
CA TRP A 239 -7.66 15.22 -3.82
C TRP A 239 -6.31 14.78 -3.22
N PRO A 240 -5.92 15.28 -2.03
CA PRO A 240 -4.83 14.67 -1.28
C PRO A 240 -5.24 13.26 -0.81
N LEU A 241 -4.35 12.29 -0.97
CA LEU A 241 -4.53 10.95 -0.39
C LEU A 241 -4.69 10.98 1.15
N PHE A 242 -4.32 12.10 1.80
CA PHE A 242 -4.50 12.35 3.24
C PHE A 242 -4.73 13.85 3.52
N GLY A 243 -5.96 14.23 3.90
CA GLY A 243 -6.33 15.48 4.60
C GLY A 243 -5.82 16.83 4.07
N GLY A 244 -6.72 17.72 3.62
CA GLY A 244 -6.51 19.17 3.47
C GLY A 244 -5.40 19.69 2.53
N GLY A 245 -4.46 18.85 2.11
CA GLY A 245 -3.41 19.18 1.15
C GLY A 245 -3.91 19.18 -0.29
N ASN A 246 -3.00 19.34 -1.23
CA ASN A 246 -3.27 19.15 -2.66
C ASN A 246 -2.17 18.30 -3.28
N ALA A 247 -2.34 17.91 -4.55
CA ALA A 247 -1.33 17.14 -5.27
C ALA A 247 -0.05 17.96 -5.54
N GLY A 248 -0.02 19.26 -5.24
CA GLY A 248 1.00 20.22 -5.63
C GLY A 248 0.64 20.93 -6.93
N HIS A 249 0.86 22.25 -6.98
CA HIS A 249 0.66 23.10 -8.16
C HIS A 249 1.87 22.97 -9.11
N VAL A 250 1.95 21.81 -9.76
CA VAL A 250 3.02 21.44 -10.69
C VAL A 250 2.43 20.63 -11.85
N PRO A 251 3.16 20.53 -12.97
CA PRO A 251 2.75 19.67 -14.07
C PRO A 251 2.55 18.22 -13.64
N MET A 252 1.69 17.51 -14.36
CA MET A 252 1.30 16.15 -14.01
C MET A 252 2.47 15.16 -14.09
N ALA A 253 3.42 15.31 -15.02
CA ALA A 253 4.62 14.46 -15.03
C ALA A 253 5.56 14.75 -13.85
N GLY A 254 5.60 16.00 -13.39
CA GLY A 254 6.30 16.43 -12.19
C GLY A 254 6.78 17.87 -12.27
N PRO A 255 7.51 18.36 -11.24
CA PRO A 255 8.02 19.72 -11.22
C PRO A 255 8.92 20.03 -12.44
N GLY A 256 8.50 21.00 -13.26
CA GLY A 256 9.24 21.44 -14.45
C GLY A 256 9.20 20.48 -15.65
N ASP A 257 8.28 19.50 -15.64
CA ASP A 257 8.12 18.53 -16.72
C ASP A 257 6.70 18.57 -17.27
N ASP A 258 6.52 19.26 -18.40
CA ASP A 258 5.22 19.40 -19.08
C ASP A 258 4.91 18.25 -20.05
N THR A 259 5.73 17.19 -20.05
CA THR A 259 5.50 16.06 -20.96
C THR A 259 4.25 15.27 -20.56
N PRO A 260 3.55 14.66 -21.53
CA PRO A 260 2.40 13.84 -21.20
C PRO A 260 2.82 12.52 -20.53
N ILE A 261 2.00 12.05 -19.61
CA ILE A 261 2.13 10.72 -19.02
C ILE A 261 1.03 9.78 -19.49
N GLU A 262 1.35 8.50 -19.52
CA GLU A 262 0.38 7.44 -19.75
C GLU A 262 -0.12 6.87 -18.43
N VAL A 263 -1.45 6.79 -18.28
CA VAL A 263 -2.14 6.31 -17.09
C VAL A 263 -3.21 5.26 -17.42
N GLY A 264 -3.65 4.53 -16.40
CA GLY A 264 -4.70 3.51 -16.51
C GLY A 264 -5.78 3.68 -15.43
N ILE A 265 -7.04 3.54 -15.83
CA ILE A 265 -8.21 3.67 -14.94
C ILE A 265 -9.10 2.44 -15.09
N ASP A 266 -9.49 1.84 -13.97
CA ASP A 266 -10.40 0.69 -13.98
C ASP A 266 -11.84 1.14 -14.17
N LEU A 267 -12.51 0.60 -15.20
CA LEU A 267 -13.91 0.87 -15.50
C LEU A 267 -14.82 -0.30 -15.13
N THR A 268 -14.24 -1.42 -14.70
CA THR A 268 -14.96 -2.70 -14.52
C THR A 268 -16.11 -2.55 -13.54
N SER A 269 -15.88 -1.95 -12.37
CA SER A 269 -16.93 -1.74 -11.37
C SER A 269 -18.02 -0.77 -11.84
N LEU A 270 -17.66 0.24 -12.65
CA LEU A 270 -18.64 1.17 -13.20
C LEU A 270 -19.57 0.44 -14.17
N LEU A 271 -19.00 -0.37 -15.08
CA LEU A 271 -19.76 -1.12 -16.09
C LEU A 271 -20.70 -2.19 -15.50
N LYS A 272 -20.42 -2.70 -14.30
CA LYS A 272 -21.33 -3.62 -13.58
C LYS A 272 -22.66 -2.99 -13.20
N ASN A 273 -22.74 -1.66 -13.16
CA ASN A 273 -23.99 -0.97 -12.84
C ASN A 273 -24.93 -0.88 -14.04
N LEU A 274 -24.47 -1.23 -15.25
CA LEU A 274 -25.31 -1.25 -16.44
C LEU A 274 -25.99 -2.61 -16.58
N ALA A 275 -27.31 -2.58 -16.81
CA ALA A 275 -27.96 -3.70 -17.46
C ALA A 275 -27.47 -3.78 -18.92
N PRO A 276 -27.13 -4.96 -19.46
CA PRO A 276 -26.87 -5.08 -20.88
C PRO A 276 -28.12 -4.67 -21.65
N ASP A 277 -28.01 -3.71 -22.57
CA ASP A 277 -29.01 -3.53 -23.62
C ASP A 277 -29.00 -4.77 -24.54
N ASN A 278 -30.07 -4.97 -25.32
CA ASN A 278 -30.25 -6.13 -26.20
C ASN A 278 -29.08 -6.33 -27.19
N ASP A 279 -28.36 -5.25 -27.53
CA ASP A 279 -27.23 -5.24 -28.46
C ASP A 279 -25.84 -5.36 -27.78
N GLY A 280 -25.76 -5.39 -26.44
CA GLY A 280 -24.49 -5.44 -25.69
C GLY A 280 -23.59 -4.20 -25.87
N LYS A 281 -24.19 -3.09 -26.31
CA LYS A 281 -23.52 -1.79 -26.54
C LYS A 281 -23.98 -0.79 -25.50
N GLY A 282 -23.12 0.18 -25.20
CA GLY A 282 -23.45 1.34 -24.37
C GLY A 282 -22.68 2.56 -24.82
N ARG A 283 -22.65 3.58 -23.98
CA ARG A 283 -21.92 4.82 -24.27
C ARG A 283 -20.97 5.18 -23.13
N LEU A 284 -19.76 5.62 -23.47
CA LEU A 284 -18.77 6.17 -22.56
C LEU A 284 -18.73 7.69 -22.72
N PHE A 285 -18.64 8.39 -21.58
CA PHE A 285 -18.41 9.81 -21.49
C PHE A 285 -17.11 10.06 -20.71
N LEU A 286 -16.15 10.75 -21.32
CA LEU A 286 -14.97 11.27 -20.61
C LEU A 286 -15.02 12.80 -20.67
N ARG A 287 -14.91 13.45 -19.52
CA ARG A 287 -14.87 14.90 -19.38
C ARG A 287 -13.59 15.32 -18.70
N LEU A 288 -12.87 16.26 -19.30
CA LEU A 288 -11.67 16.87 -18.72
C LEU A 288 -11.85 18.38 -18.63
N SER A 289 -11.56 18.93 -17.46
CA SER A 289 -11.62 20.35 -17.18
C SER A 289 -10.61 20.73 -16.10
N ARG A 290 -10.74 21.95 -15.60
CA ARG A 290 -9.96 22.49 -14.48
C ARG A 290 -10.88 22.88 -13.33
N ALA A 291 -10.28 23.12 -12.16
CA ALA A 291 -10.96 23.71 -11.01
C ALA A 291 -11.52 25.10 -11.33
N ASP A 292 -12.61 25.49 -10.67
CA ASP A 292 -13.20 26.81 -10.88
C ASP A 292 -12.20 27.93 -10.54
N GLY A 293 -12.07 28.90 -11.45
CA GLY A 293 -11.13 30.01 -11.32
C GLY A 293 -9.67 29.72 -11.73
N SER A 294 -9.36 28.49 -12.17
CA SER A 294 -7.98 27.98 -12.12
C SER A 294 -6.89 28.54 -13.06
N SER A 295 -7.06 29.00 -14.29
CA SER A 295 -5.93 29.17 -15.29
C SER A 295 -5.27 27.90 -15.83
N ALA A 296 -5.33 26.75 -15.15
CA ALA A 296 -4.72 25.49 -15.63
C ALA A 296 -5.22 25.08 -17.03
N THR A 297 -4.32 24.46 -17.78
CA THR A 297 -4.54 23.94 -19.13
C THR A 297 -3.99 22.53 -19.28
N GLY A 298 -4.47 21.81 -20.27
CA GLY A 298 -3.94 20.50 -20.59
C GLY A 298 -4.43 19.96 -21.91
N GLU A 299 -3.90 18.81 -22.29
CA GLU A 299 -4.20 18.15 -23.55
C GLU A 299 -4.33 16.64 -23.33
N LEU A 300 -5.38 16.05 -23.88
CA LEU A 300 -5.51 14.61 -24.03
C LEU A 300 -4.99 14.19 -25.41
N HIS A 301 -3.89 13.44 -25.43
CA HIS A 301 -3.24 13.00 -26.67
C HIS A 301 -3.73 11.63 -27.15
N GLU A 302 -3.97 10.70 -26.23
CA GLU A 302 -4.44 9.35 -26.56
C GLU A 302 -5.50 8.89 -25.56
N CYS A 303 -6.51 8.18 -26.04
CA CYS A 303 -7.56 7.61 -25.22
C CYS A 303 -7.99 6.26 -25.83
N ALA A 304 -7.91 5.19 -25.03
CA ALA A 304 -8.23 3.86 -25.52
C ALA A 304 -8.93 3.02 -24.46
N LEU A 305 -9.89 2.22 -24.90
CA LEU A 305 -10.51 1.19 -24.07
C LEU A 305 -9.76 -0.11 -24.25
N ARG A 306 -9.40 -0.75 -23.14
CA ARG A 306 -8.73 -2.04 -23.13
C ARG A 306 -9.60 -3.09 -22.46
N SER A 307 -9.59 -4.28 -23.04
CA SER A 307 -10.40 -5.42 -22.61
C SER A 307 -9.52 -6.55 -22.14
N TYR A 308 -9.99 -7.25 -21.11
CA TYR A 308 -9.31 -8.39 -20.52
C TYR A 308 -10.30 -9.52 -20.25
N ASP A 309 -9.83 -10.75 -20.39
CA ASP A 309 -10.61 -11.94 -20.04
C ASP A 309 -10.72 -12.09 -18.51
N PRO A 310 -11.59 -13.00 -18.01
CA PRO A 310 -11.70 -13.27 -16.57
C PRO A 310 -10.42 -13.78 -15.89
N LYS A 311 -9.43 -14.24 -16.67
CA LYS A 311 -8.11 -14.69 -16.18
C LYS A 311 -7.08 -13.56 -16.18
N GLY A 312 -7.44 -12.37 -16.67
CA GLY A 312 -6.59 -11.18 -16.74
C GLY A 312 -5.78 -11.06 -18.04
N SER A 313 -6.00 -11.92 -19.03
CA SER A 313 -5.31 -11.88 -20.33
C SER A 313 -5.86 -10.73 -21.18
N PHE A 314 -4.97 -10.02 -21.87
CA PHE A 314 -5.36 -8.93 -22.77
C PHE A 314 -6.09 -9.47 -24.00
N LEU A 315 -7.27 -8.92 -24.30
CA LEU A 315 -8.09 -9.32 -25.44
C LEU A 315 -7.96 -8.34 -26.61
N GLY A 316 -7.87 -7.04 -26.33
CA GLY A 316 -7.81 -6.02 -27.36
C GLY A 316 -7.91 -4.60 -26.83
N GLU A 317 -7.60 -3.65 -27.70
CA GLU A 317 -7.69 -2.22 -27.44
C GLU A 317 -8.45 -1.53 -28.57
N SER A 318 -9.35 -0.61 -28.21
CA SER A 318 -10.08 0.26 -29.14
C SER A 318 -9.71 1.70 -28.86
N GLN A 319 -9.08 2.35 -29.84
CA GLN A 319 -8.75 3.77 -29.79
C GLN A 319 -10.02 4.63 -29.93
N LEU A 320 -10.14 5.65 -29.09
CA LEU A 320 -11.21 6.64 -29.17
C LEU A 320 -10.72 7.85 -29.97
N ILE A 321 -11.60 8.36 -30.83
CA ILE A 321 -11.27 9.50 -31.69
C ILE A 321 -11.19 10.76 -30.83
N ILE A 322 -10.05 11.45 -30.92
CA ILE A 322 -9.82 12.76 -30.31
C ILE A 322 -9.71 13.76 -31.48
N LYS A 323 -10.59 14.78 -31.50
CA LYS A 323 -10.54 15.84 -32.52
C LYS A 323 -9.61 16.97 -32.10
N ASP A 324 -9.88 17.53 -30.93
CA ASP A 324 -9.08 18.55 -30.26
C ASP A 324 -8.99 18.16 -28.79
N GLY A 325 -7.81 17.75 -28.33
CA GLY A 325 -7.58 17.24 -26.98
C GLY A 325 -7.48 18.32 -25.90
N ASN A 326 -7.50 19.60 -26.28
CA ASN A 326 -7.25 20.69 -25.35
C ASN A 326 -8.39 20.87 -24.34
N PHE A 327 -8.03 21.09 -23.08
CA PHE A 327 -8.93 21.47 -22.01
C PHE A 327 -8.35 22.57 -21.13
N GLY A 328 -9.22 23.25 -20.39
CA GLY A 328 -8.83 24.34 -19.50
C GLY A 328 -10.04 25.23 -19.25
N LYS A 329 -10.07 26.41 -19.88
CA LYS A 329 -11.27 27.27 -19.84
C LYS A 329 -12.48 26.58 -20.47
N SER A 330 -12.25 25.83 -21.55
CA SER A 330 -13.27 25.01 -22.20
C SER A 330 -13.23 23.59 -21.66
N LEU A 331 -14.42 22.98 -21.55
CA LEU A 331 -14.58 21.56 -21.24
C LEU A 331 -14.19 20.72 -22.46
N PHE A 332 -13.32 19.74 -22.27
CA PHE A 332 -13.10 18.69 -23.24
C PHE A 332 -14.06 17.52 -22.97
N THR A 333 -14.62 16.93 -24.02
CA THR A 333 -15.52 15.78 -23.92
C THR A 333 -15.23 14.74 -25.01
N ILE A 334 -15.22 13.47 -24.62
CA ILE A 334 -15.40 12.32 -25.53
C ILE A 334 -16.73 11.68 -25.19
N ASP A 335 -17.55 11.44 -26.20
CA ASP A 335 -18.73 10.59 -26.17
C ASP A 335 -18.59 9.48 -27.22
N ALA A 336 -18.34 8.25 -26.77
CA ALA A 336 -18.06 7.13 -27.66
C ALA A 336 -19.00 5.95 -27.41
N VAL A 337 -19.49 5.33 -28.49
CA VAL A 337 -20.20 4.05 -28.37
C VAL A 337 -19.19 2.97 -28.02
N ILE A 338 -19.48 2.21 -26.98
CA ILE A 338 -18.67 1.09 -26.51
C ILE A 338 -19.45 -0.20 -26.74
N SER A 339 -18.74 -1.28 -27.05
CA SER A 339 -19.33 -2.61 -27.25
C SER A 339 -18.83 -3.56 -26.16
N GLU A 340 -19.51 -4.70 -26.03
CA GLU A 340 -19.18 -5.76 -25.07
C GLU A 340 -19.22 -5.27 -23.62
N LEU A 341 -20.36 -4.64 -23.27
CA LEU A 341 -20.72 -4.38 -21.88
C LEU A 341 -20.58 -5.71 -21.12
N VAL A 342 -19.86 -5.64 -20.01
CA VAL A 342 -19.35 -6.81 -19.30
C VAL A 342 -20.53 -7.66 -18.80
N SER A 343 -20.89 -8.75 -19.50
CA SER A 343 -21.78 -9.78 -18.97
C SER A 343 -21.00 -10.65 -17.98
N ASP A 344 -21.60 -10.98 -16.84
CA ASP A 344 -20.94 -11.71 -15.74
C ASP A 344 -20.18 -12.96 -16.19
#